data_AF-A0A4V3XLR3-F1
#
_entry.id   AF-A0A4V3XLR3-F1
#
_cell.length_a   1.000
_cell.length_b   1.000
_cell.length_c   1.000
_cell.angle_alpha   90.00
_cell.angle_beta   90.00
_cell.angle_gamma   90.00
#
_symmetry.space_group_name_H-M   'P 1'
#
loop_
_entity.id
_entity.type
_entity.pdbx_description
1 polymer ?
#
loop_
_entity_poly.entity_id
_entity_poly.type
_entity_poly.pdbx_seq_one_letter_code
_entity_poly.pdbx_strand_id
1 'polypeptide(L)'
;MNTFEESDLQITFPESWLVRKYDETTAYHSVSGHGLKGVDFLCLAPDGRLWLVEVKNYRRREERHKTHRRNPEALAEHVGRKFVDTKRLIRVVNRAMRRNWWIGLQLLWYDLRKIDRPRSHYWFWAEAERRLANPRKLVCLLWLETPELNPDYEAATAEALEEWLEPGNELKLAETQRPAGVPVTVIRKQN
;
A
#
# COMPACT_ATOMS: atom_id res chain seq x y z
N MET A 1 4.94 -9.86 -15.25
CA MET A 1 5.57 -9.19 -14.10
C MET A 1 4.89 -7.84 -13.88
N ASN A 2 4.60 -7.51 -12.62
CA ASN A 2 4.06 -6.20 -12.25
C ASN A 2 5.21 -5.34 -11.73
N THR A 3 5.86 -4.62 -12.63
CA THR A 3 7.04 -3.80 -12.33
C THR A 3 6.68 -2.33 -12.39
N PHE A 4 7.07 -1.60 -11.34
CA PHE A 4 6.75 -0.20 -11.13
C PHE A 4 8.00 0.58 -10.79
N GLU A 5 8.00 1.84 -11.21
CA GLU A 5 9.05 2.78 -10.85
C GLU A 5 8.55 3.68 -9.72
N GLU A 6 9.28 3.71 -8.62
CA GLU A 6 9.02 4.62 -7.51
C GLU A 6 10.34 5.23 -7.09
N SER A 7 10.46 6.55 -7.18
CA SER A 7 11.75 7.21 -6.99
C SER A 7 12.83 6.66 -7.97
N ASP A 8 13.91 6.04 -7.48
CA ASP A 8 15.04 5.45 -8.25
C ASP A 8 15.06 3.93 -8.04
N LEU A 9 13.96 3.41 -7.53
CA LEU A 9 13.74 2.02 -7.26
C LEU A 9 12.83 1.45 -8.34
N GLN A 10 13.18 0.26 -8.78
CA GLN A 10 12.33 -0.60 -9.56
C GLN A 10 11.75 -1.66 -8.62
N ILE A 11 10.44 -1.58 -8.40
CA ILE A 11 9.70 -2.46 -7.50
C ILE A 11 8.96 -3.48 -8.35
N THR A 12 9.16 -4.75 -8.07
CA THR A 12 8.54 -5.86 -8.78
C THR A 12 7.72 -6.69 -7.81
N PHE A 13 6.42 -6.80 -8.09
CA PHE A 13 5.48 -7.65 -7.37
C PHE A 13 5.27 -8.97 -8.11
N PRO A 14 4.82 -10.04 -7.41
CA PRO A 14 4.51 -11.31 -8.04
C PRO A 14 3.43 -11.14 -9.12
N GLU A 15 3.52 -11.92 -10.20
CA GLU A 15 2.57 -11.81 -11.32
C GLU A 15 1.14 -12.15 -10.94
N SER A 16 0.97 -13.02 -9.94
CA SER A 16 -0.33 -13.43 -9.40
C SER A 16 -1.03 -12.34 -8.58
N TRP A 17 -0.33 -11.25 -8.26
CA TRP A 17 -0.90 -10.14 -7.51
C TRP A 17 -1.60 -9.17 -8.45
N LEU A 18 -2.70 -8.57 -7.99
CA LEU A 18 -3.29 -7.42 -8.66
C LEU A 18 -2.83 -6.17 -7.95
N VAL A 19 -2.03 -5.35 -8.64
CA VAL A 19 -1.38 -4.18 -8.05
C VAL A 19 -1.92 -2.91 -8.70
N ARG A 20 -2.19 -1.89 -7.87
CA ARG A 20 -2.52 -0.54 -8.32
C ARG A 20 -1.63 0.45 -7.59
N LYS A 21 -0.95 1.30 -8.36
CA LYS A 21 -0.39 2.54 -7.83
C LYS A 21 -1.52 3.45 -7.40
N TYR A 22 -1.42 4.01 -6.21
CA TYR A 22 -2.53 4.76 -5.62
C TYR A 22 -2.81 6.06 -6.38
N ASP A 23 -1.76 6.84 -6.65
CA ASP A 23 -1.84 8.15 -7.30
C ASP A 23 -2.32 8.08 -8.76
N GLU A 24 -2.28 6.91 -9.39
CA GLU A 24 -2.72 6.70 -10.77
C GLU A 24 -4.21 6.31 -10.88
N THR A 25 -4.93 6.17 -9.76
CA THR A 25 -6.33 5.76 -9.82
C THR A 25 -7.27 6.96 -10.00
N THR A 26 -8.16 6.89 -10.99
CA THR A 26 -9.21 7.92 -11.21
C THR A 26 -10.09 8.15 -9.98
N ALA A 27 -10.29 7.10 -9.19
CA ALA A 27 -11.03 7.17 -7.93
C ALA A 27 -10.33 7.99 -6.85
N TYR A 28 -8.99 8.08 -6.87
CA TYR A 28 -8.23 8.98 -5.99
C TYR A 28 -8.35 10.43 -6.47
N HIS A 29 -8.23 10.70 -7.77
CA HIS A 29 -8.34 12.07 -8.29
C HIS A 29 -9.69 12.74 -8.00
N SER A 30 -10.77 11.96 -7.84
CA SER A 30 -12.09 12.50 -7.49
C SER A 30 -12.27 12.86 -6.01
N VAL A 31 -11.34 12.44 -5.14
CA VAL A 31 -11.41 12.63 -3.67
C VAL A 31 -10.15 13.25 -3.06
N SER A 32 -9.06 13.37 -3.83
CA SER A 32 -7.77 13.90 -3.40
C SER A 32 -7.79 15.39 -3.04
N GLY A 33 -8.83 16.13 -3.46
CA GLY A 33 -9.08 17.51 -3.04
C GLY A 33 -9.36 17.71 -1.54
N HIS A 34 -9.49 16.63 -0.77
CA HIS A 34 -9.75 16.66 0.68
C HIS A 34 -8.51 16.39 1.57
N GLY A 35 -7.30 16.37 1.00
CA GLY A 35 -6.05 16.25 1.76
C GLY A 35 -5.71 14.85 2.28
N LEU A 36 -6.41 13.82 1.81
CA LEU A 36 -6.09 12.41 2.10
C LEU A 36 -4.86 11.98 1.29
N LYS A 37 -3.89 11.33 1.95
CA LYS A 37 -2.72 10.75 1.28
C LYS A 37 -2.74 9.24 1.41
N GLY A 38 -2.67 8.52 0.30
CA GLY A 38 -2.56 7.07 0.35
C GLY A 38 -1.14 6.56 0.42
N VAL A 39 -1.05 5.25 0.60
CA VAL A 39 0.16 4.48 0.34
C VAL A 39 0.51 4.50 -1.15
N ASP A 40 1.74 4.16 -1.50
CA ASP A 40 2.17 4.16 -2.90
C ASP A 40 1.49 3.04 -3.71
N PHE A 41 1.26 1.85 -3.12
CA PHE A 41 0.60 0.71 -3.79
C PHE A 41 -0.47 0.02 -2.94
N LEU A 42 -1.55 -0.40 -3.60
CA LEU A 42 -2.50 -1.40 -3.10
C LEU A 42 -2.35 -2.70 -3.89
N CYS A 43 -2.26 -3.82 -3.16
CA CYS A 43 -2.13 -5.13 -3.78
C CYS A 43 -3.17 -6.12 -3.26
N LEU A 44 -3.81 -6.85 -4.18
CA LEU A 44 -4.64 -8.00 -3.88
C LEU A 44 -3.81 -9.27 -4.13
N ALA A 45 -3.37 -9.91 -3.06
CA ALA A 45 -2.60 -11.16 -3.12
C ALA A 45 -3.51 -12.38 -3.37
N PRO A 46 -3.04 -13.45 -4.02
CA PRO A 46 -3.87 -14.63 -4.32
C PRO A 46 -4.33 -15.40 -3.07
N ASP A 47 -3.64 -15.25 -1.94
CA ASP A 47 -4.02 -15.82 -0.64
C ASP A 47 -5.21 -15.09 0.03
N GLY A 48 -5.77 -14.08 -0.64
CA GLY A 48 -6.91 -13.31 -0.16
C GLY A 48 -6.54 -12.17 0.78
N ARG A 49 -5.25 -11.84 0.96
CA ARG A 49 -4.81 -10.68 1.74
C ARG A 49 -4.81 -9.39 0.92
N LEU A 50 -5.07 -8.28 1.57
CA LEU A 50 -4.88 -6.92 1.06
C LEU A 50 -3.56 -6.39 1.60
N TRP A 51 -2.70 -5.93 0.71
CA TRP A 51 -1.43 -5.30 1.07
C TRP A 51 -1.49 -3.81 0.79
N LEU A 52 -1.14 -3.01 1.80
CA LEU A 52 -0.91 -1.57 1.69
C LEU A 52 0.59 -1.33 1.76
N VAL A 53 1.19 -0.90 0.66
CA VAL A 53 2.65 -0.82 0.53
C VAL A 53 3.08 0.62 0.39
N GLU A 54 3.86 1.09 1.36
CA GLU A 54 4.49 2.40 1.36
C GLU A 54 6.01 2.25 1.19
N VAL A 55 6.62 3.09 0.36
CA VAL A 55 8.04 3.04 0.04
C VAL A 55 8.72 4.33 0.48
N LYS A 56 9.84 4.20 1.18
CA LYS A 56 10.68 5.30 1.64
C LYS A 56 12.12 5.02 1.29
N ASN A 57 12.70 5.89 0.47
CA ASN A 57 14.12 5.83 0.13
C ASN A 57 14.90 6.98 0.77
N TYR A 58 15.70 6.65 1.79
CA TYR A 58 16.63 7.56 2.47
C TYR A 58 18.09 7.35 2.05
N ARG A 59 18.39 6.42 1.15
CA ARG A 59 19.74 6.29 0.62
C ARG A 59 20.10 7.56 -0.14
N ARG A 60 21.32 8.05 0.09
CA ARG A 60 21.79 9.34 -0.39
C ARG A 60 21.75 9.37 -1.93
N ARG A 61 20.79 10.12 -2.47
CA ARG A 61 20.83 10.66 -3.83
C ARG A 61 21.81 11.83 -3.83
N GLU A 62 22.36 12.15 -5.00
CA GLU A 62 23.22 13.30 -5.23
C GLU A 62 22.79 14.55 -4.43
N GLU A 63 23.74 15.43 -4.08
CA GLU A 63 23.57 16.52 -3.10
C GLU A 63 22.32 17.41 -3.26
N ARG A 64 21.72 17.45 -4.45
CA ARG A 64 20.53 18.25 -4.79
C ARG A 64 19.20 17.73 -4.22
N HIS A 65 19.09 16.46 -3.84
CA HIS A 65 17.83 15.88 -3.33
C HIS A 65 18.03 15.14 -2.00
N LYS A 66 18.39 15.90 -0.95
CA LYS A 66 18.49 15.37 0.42
C LYS A 66 17.10 15.16 1.02
N THR A 67 16.54 13.96 0.87
CA THR A 67 15.42 13.53 1.73
C THR A 67 15.98 13.32 3.14
N HIS A 68 15.67 14.23 4.06
CA HIS A 68 16.11 14.10 5.44
C HIS A 68 15.39 12.92 6.10
N ARG A 69 16.17 11.97 6.64
CA ARG A 69 15.64 10.88 7.46
C ARG A 69 14.96 11.50 8.68
N ARG A 70 13.67 11.20 8.85
CA ARG A 70 12.93 11.62 10.03
C ARG A 70 13.40 10.80 11.23
N ASN A 71 13.04 11.21 12.44
CA ASN A 71 13.13 10.29 13.57
C ASN A 71 12.09 9.16 13.39
N PRO A 72 12.26 8.02 14.08
CA PRO A 72 11.35 6.89 13.98
C PRO A 72 9.87 7.27 14.19
N GLU A 73 9.58 8.12 15.17
CA GLU A 73 8.22 8.49 15.56
C GLU A 73 7.53 9.34 14.49
N ALA A 74 8.22 10.35 13.92
CA ALA A 74 7.64 11.18 12.86
C ALA A 74 7.59 10.44 11.51
N LEU A 75 8.42 9.42 11.31
CA LEU A 75 8.28 8.50 10.17
C LEU A 75 7.03 7.63 10.37
N ALA A 76 6.88 7.01 11.55
CA ALA A 76 5.76 6.17 11.90
C ALA A 76 4.43 6.94 11.83
N GLU A 77 4.35 8.16 12.38
CA GLU A 77 3.16 9.01 12.27
C GLU A 77 2.76 9.23 10.81
N HIS A 78 3.73 9.55 9.96
CA HIS A 78 3.46 9.86 8.57
C HIS A 78 3.00 8.64 7.76
N VAL A 79 3.66 7.50 7.95
CA VAL A 79 3.32 6.24 7.28
C VAL A 79 2.01 5.68 7.84
N GLY A 80 1.84 5.70 9.16
CA GLY A 80 0.62 5.30 9.85
C GLY A 80 -0.60 6.09 9.39
N ARG A 81 -0.46 7.42 9.24
CA ARG A 81 -1.52 8.26 8.67
C ARG A 81 -1.87 7.85 7.24
N LYS A 82 -0.90 7.52 6.39
CA LYS A 82 -1.16 6.99 5.04
C LYS A 82 -1.91 5.66 5.07
N PHE A 83 -1.60 4.75 6.00
CA PHE A 83 -2.37 3.51 6.15
C PHE A 83 -3.82 3.79 6.57
N VAL A 84 -4.03 4.67 7.54
CA VAL A 84 -5.37 5.08 8.00
C VAL A 84 -6.16 5.74 6.87
N ASP A 85 -5.56 6.70 6.18
CA ASP A 85 -6.18 7.42 5.05
C ASP A 85 -6.51 6.48 3.90
N THR A 86 -5.63 5.52 3.59
CA THR A 86 -5.89 4.51 2.56
C THR A 86 -7.11 3.65 2.89
N LYS A 87 -7.22 3.17 4.14
CA LYS A 87 -8.40 2.42 4.60
C LYS A 87 -9.68 3.24 4.48
N ARG A 88 -9.62 4.52 4.88
CA ARG A 88 -10.74 5.47 4.73
C ARG A 88 -11.10 5.66 3.26
N LEU A 89 -10.12 5.79 2.38
CA LEU A 89 -10.34 5.97 0.95
C LEU A 89 -11.06 4.77 0.34
N ILE A 90 -10.61 3.56 0.61
CA ILE A 90 -11.23 2.33 0.12
C ILE A 90 -12.74 2.35 0.43
N ARG A 91 -13.10 2.68 1.68
CA ARG A 91 -14.49 2.78 2.13
C ARG A 91 -15.26 3.91 1.42
N VAL A 92 -14.64 5.08 1.23
CA VAL A 92 -15.26 6.22 0.54
C VAL A 92 -15.52 5.91 -0.93
N VAL A 93 -14.53 5.37 -1.64
CA VAL A 93 -14.63 4.99 -3.05
C VAL A 93 -15.71 3.93 -3.24
N ASN A 94 -15.72 2.90 -2.41
CA ASN A 94 -16.72 1.85 -2.50
C ASN A 94 -18.13 2.36 -2.18
N ARG A 95 -18.28 3.20 -1.15
CA ARG A 95 -19.54 3.88 -0.87
C ARG A 95 -20.01 4.74 -2.05
N ALA A 96 -19.11 5.49 -2.68
CA ALA A 96 -19.44 6.30 -3.86
C ALA A 96 -19.89 5.42 -5.04
N MET A 97 -19.20 4.30 -5.29
CA MET A 97 -19.56 3.32 -6.31
C MET A 97 -20.95 2.73 -6.07
N ARG A 98 -21.28 2.35 -4.82
CA ARG A 98 -22.57 1.74 -4.47
C ARG A 98 -23.75 2.70 -4.51
N ARG A 99 -23.53 4.01 -4.49
CA ARG A 99 -24.61 5.01 -4.72
C ARG A 99 -25.11 4.98 -6.16
N ASN A 100 -24.29 4.52 -7.11
CA ASN A 100 -24.73 4.27 -8.47
C ASN A 100 -25.35 2.87 -8.54
N TRP A 101 -26.67 2.82 -8.74
CA TRP A 101 -27.45 1.59 -8.72
C TRP A 101 -26.99 0.56 -9.77
N TRP A 102 -26.53 1.00 -10.95
CA TRP A 102 -26.01 0.11 -11.98
C TRP A 102 -24.72 -0.57 -11.55
N ILE A 103 -23.81 0.20 -10.95
CA ILE A 103 -22.56 -0.33 -10.40
C ILE A 103 -22.87 -1.26 -9.23
N GLY A 104 -23.81 -0.89 -8.35
CA GLY A 104 -24.28 -1.74 -7.27
C GLY A 104 -24.81 -3.08 -7.75
N LEU A 105 -25.65 -3.09 -8.80
CA LEU A 105 -26.17 -4.31 -9.42
C LEU A 105 -25.06 -5.15 -10.07
N GLN A 106 -24.14 -4.50 -10.76
CA GLN A 106 -22.98 -5.16 -11.36
C GLN A 106 -22.09 -5.84 -10.31
N LEU A 107 -21.84 -5.18 -9.18
CA LEU A 107 -21.08 -5.74 -8.05
C LEU A 107 -21.83 -6.91 -7.40
N LEU A 108 -23.14 -6.76 -7.16
CA LEU A 108 -23.98 -7.85 -6.65
C LEU A 108 -23.91 -9.10 -7.54
N TRP A 109 -23.93 -8.89 -8.85
CA TRP A 109 -23.81 -9.98 -9.82
C TRP A 109 -22.43 -10.65 -9.79
N TYR A 110 -21.34 -9.87 -9.61
CA TYR A 110 -20.00 -10.43 -9.40
C TYR A 110 -19.91 -11.28 -8.14
N ASP A 111 -20.47 -10.78 -7.03
CA ASP A 111 -20.47 -11.49 -5.75
C ASP A 111 -21.26 -12.81 -5.83
N LEU A 112 -22.46 -12.77 -6.44
CA LEU A 112 -23.31 -13.96 -6.62
C LEU A 112 -22.64 -15.04 -7.48
N ARG A 113 -21.95 -14.65 -8.56
CA ARG A 113 -21.29 -15.59 -9.45
C ARG A 113 -19.86 -15.93 -9.05
N LYS A 114 -19.33 -15.31 -7.98
CA LYS A 114 -17.93 -15.45 -7.53
C LYS A 114 -16.94 -15.26 -8.69
N ILE A 115 -17.19 -14.28 -9.56
CA ILE A 115 -16.37 -14.02 -10.74
C ILE A 115 -15.28 -13.01 -10.38
N ASP A 116 -14.02 -13.43 -10.53
CA ASP A 116 -12.89 -12.53 -10.44
C ASP A 116 -12.77 -11.70 -11.73
N ARG A 117 -12.66 -10.37 -11.58
CA ARG A 117 -12.49 -9.43 -12.69
C ARG A 117 -11.24 -8.57 -12.48
N PRO A 118 -10.04 -9.12 -12.67
CA PRO A 118 -8.78 -8.45 -12.36
C PRO A 118 -8.57 -7.13 -13.14
N ARG A 119 -9.20 -6.99 -14.31
CA ARG A 119 -9.15 -5.77 -15.13
C ARG A 119 -10.18 -4.70 -14.72
N SER A 120 -11.18 -5.04 -13.92
CA SER A 120 -12.25 -4.10 -13.53
C SER A 120 -11.81 -3.26 -12.34
N HIS A 121 -11.82 -1.93 -12.51
CA HIS A 121 -11.56 -0.99 -11.42
C HIS A 121 -12.59 -1.14 -10.29
N TYR A 122 -13.87 -1.31 -10.64
CA TYR A 122 -14.94 -1.48 -9.64
C TYR A 122 -14.78 -2.76 -8.83
N TRP A 123 -14.47 -3.87 -9.51
CA TRP A 123 -14.24 -5.13 -8.80
C TRP A 123 -13.03 -5.03 -7.87
N PHE A 124 -11.94 -4.38 -8.32
CA PHE A 124 -10.75 -4.19 -7.49
C PHE A 124 -11.06 -3.46 -6.17
N TRP A 125 -11.78 -2.34 -6.23
CA TRP A 125 -12.15 -1.57 -5.03
C TRP A 125 -13.15 -2.30 -4.13
N ALA A 126 -14.08 -3.05 -4.73
CA ALA A 126 -15.00 -3.91 -3.99
C ALA A 126 -14.26 -5.01 -3.22
N GLU A 127 -13.33 -5.68 -3.91
CA GLU A 127 -12.51 -6.73 -3.34
C GLU A 127 -11.55 -6.20 -2.27
N ALA A 128 -10.97 -5.02 -2.47
CA ALA A 128 -10.16 -4.34 -1.47
C ALA A 128 -10.96 -4.06 -0.18
N GLU A 129 -12.19 -3.53 -0.29
CA GLU A 129 -13.06 -3.32 0.89
C GLU A 129 -13.42 -4.65 1.56
N ARG A 130 -13.75 -5.68 0.78
CA ARG A 130 -14.08 -7.01 1.32
C ARG A 130 -12.93 -7.60 2.14
N ARG A 131 -11.68 -7.45 1.68
CA ARG A 131 -10.49 -7.89 2.40
C ARG A 131 -10.20 -7.00 3.61
N LEU A 132 -10.38 -5.68 3.47
CA LEU A 132 -10.23 -4.72 4.55
C LEU A 132 -11.21 -4.97 5.71
N ALA A 133 -12.39 -5.51 5.44
CA ALA A 133 -13.38 -5.86 6.47
C ALA A 133 -12.91 -6.97 7.43
N ASN A 134 -11.84 -7.70 7.09
CA ASN A 134 -11.21 -8.68 7.97
C ASN A 134 -9.79 -8.23 8.32
N PRO A 135 -9.54 -7.70 9.53
CA PRO A 135 -8.22 -7.20 9.94
C PRO A 135 -7.09 -8.22 9.75
N ARG A 136 -7.36 -9.52 9.97
CA ARG A 136 -6.38 -10.60 9.80
C ARG A 136 -5.96 -10.83 8.34
N LYS A 137 -6.61 -10.16 7.39
CA LYS A 137 -6.27 -10.19 5.97
C LYS A 137 -5.57 -8.92 5.50
N LEU A 138 -5.27 -7.97 6.40
CA LEU A 138 -4.58 -6.75 6.06
C LEU A 138 -3.10 -6.84 6.43
N VAL A 139 -2.24 -6.58 5.45
CA VAL A 139 -0.80 -6.44 5.63
C VAL A 139 -0.40 -5.01 5.30
N CYS A 140 0.20 -4.32 6.25
CA CYS A 140 0.80 -3.02 6.09
C CYS A 140 2.31 -3.22 5.90
N LEU A 141 2.83 -2.88 4.71
CA LEU A 141 4.25 -2.99 4.39
C LEU A 141 4.86 -1.59 4.30
N LEU A 142 5.88 -1.34 5.11
CA LEU A 142 6.81 -0.24 4.91
C LEU A 142 8.09 -0.79 4.30
N TRP A 143 8.39 -0.41 3.06
CA TRP A 143 9.69 -0.64 2.43
C TRP A 143 10.60 0.55 2.72
N LEU A 144 11.68 0.33 3.48
CA LEU A 144 12.51 1.39 4.04
C LEU A 144 13.98 1.22 3.63
N GLU A 145 14.42 1.93 2.60
CA GLU A 145 15.84 1.96 2.22
C GLU A 145 16.60 2.98 3.07
N THR A 146 17.48 2.49 3.95
CA THR A 146 18.37 3.34 4.75
C THR A 146 19.82 3.27 4.25
N PRO A 147 20.62 4.35 4.44
CA PRO A 147 22.05 4.35 4.07
C PRO A 147 22.90 3.48 5.00
N GLU A 148 22.52 3.37 6.26
CA GLU A 148 23.19 2.58 7.30
C GLU A 148 22.18 1.62 7.89
N LEU A 149 22.55 0.33 7.97
CA LEU A 149 21.81 -0.66 8.73
C LEU A 149 21.83 -0.24 10.20
N ASN A 150 20.72 0.28 10.69
CA ASN A 150 20.54 0.62 12.10
C ASN A 150 19.33 -0.15 12.64
N PRO A 151 19.56 -1.34 13.24
CA PRO A 151 18.49 -2.16 13.79
C PRO A 151 17.63 -1.42 14.82
N ASP A 152 18.23 -0.51 15.60
CA ASP A 152 17.51 0.25 16.62
C ASP A 152 16.53 1.24 15.97
N TYR A 153 16.93 1.89 14.87
CA TYR A 153 16.04 2.77 14.12
C TYR A 153 14.86 2.02 13.51
N GLU A 154 15.12 0.85 12.91
CA GLU A 154 14.08 -0.01 12.33
C GLU A 154 13.12 -0.53 13.39
N ALA A 155 13.65 -1.03 14.51
CA ALA A 155 12.86 -1.54 15.63
C ALA A 155 12.00 -0.43 16.23
N ALA A 156 12.58 0.74 16.51
CA ALA A 156 11.82 1.90 17.01
C ALA A 156 10.76 2.37 16.02
N THR A 157 11.05 2.34 14.71
CA THR A 157 10.06 2.70 13.68
C THR A 157 8.93 1.67 13.65
N ALA A 158 9.24 0.38 13.74
CA ALA A 158 8.25 -0.69 13.76
C ALA A 158 7.35 -0.58 15.00
N GLU A 159 7.93 -0.44 16.19
CA GLU A 159 7.19 -0.26 17.46
C GLU A 159 6.26 0.95 17.39
N ALA A 160 6.78 2.12 17.00
CA ALA A 160 5.96 3.32 16.86
C ALA A 160 4.87 3.18 15.79
N LEU A 161 5.09 2.37 14.74
CA LEU A 161 4.11 2.16 13.68
C LEU A 161 3.04 1.13 14.05
N GLU A 162 3.35 0.16 14.91
CA GLU A 162 2.38 -0.79 15.45
C GLU A 162 1.27 -0.08 16.24
N GLU A 163 1.60 1.02 16.94
CA GLU A 163 0.60 1.85 17.64
C GLU A 163 -0.46 2.46 16.70
N TRP A 164 -0.15 2.62 15.41
CA TRP A 164 -1.09 3.13 14.40
C TRP A 164 -2.00 2.04 13.82
N LEU A 165 -1.68 0.77 14.05
CA LEU A 165 -2.40 -0.34 13.45
C LEU A 165 -3.58 -0.78 14.31
N GLU A 166 -4.70 -1.02 13.64
CA GLU A 166 -5.83 -1.69 14.28
C GLU A 166 -5.45 -3.14 14.65
N PRO A 167 -5.93 -3.66 15.79
CA PRO A 167 -5.62 -5.02 16.23
C PRO A 167 -5.90 -6.06 15.14
N GLY A 168 -4.92 -6.93 14.90
CA GLY A 168 -4.99 -8.01 13.92
C GLY A 168 -4.45 -7.68 12.53
N ASN A 169 -4.13 -6.42 12.24
CA ASN A 169 -3.38 -6.07 11.03
C ASN A 169 -1.92 -6.51 11.19
N GLU A 170 -1.33 -7.06 10.13
CA GLU A 170 0.07 -7.46 10.11
C GLU A 170 0.95 -6.29 9.68
N LEU A 171 1.95 -5.92 10.48
CA LEU A 171 3.02 -5.02 10.05
C LEU A 171 4.17 -5.81 9.45
N LYS A 172 4.70 -5.33 8.33
CA LYS A 172 5.98 -5.78 7.79
C LYS A 172 6.87 -4.56 7.51
N LEU A 173 8.09 -4.61 8.02
CA LEU A 173 9.15 -3.69 7.68
C LEU A 173 10.19 -4.46 6.86
N ALA A 174 10.52 -3.97 5.67
CA ALA A 174 11.45 -4.65 4.78
C ALA A 174 12.38 -3.65 4.08
N GLU A 175 13.52 -4.14 3.65
CA GLU A 175 14.51 -3.40 2.87
C GLU A 175 15.22 -4.35 1.89
N THR A 176 15.96 -3.81 0.92
CA THR A 176 16.65 -4.62 -0.10
C THR A 176 17.63 -5.63 0.52
N GLN A 177 18.30 -5.27 1.61
CA GLN A 177 19.27 -6.15 2.29
C GLN A 177 18.61 -7.15 3.24
N ARG A 178 17.38 -6.86 3.69
CA ARG A 178 16.57 -7.68 4.58
C ARG A 178 15.11 -7.67 4.10
N PRO A 179 14.76 -8.56 3.15
CA PRO A 179 13.41 -8.58 2.56
C PRO A 179 12.33 -9.08 3.53
N ALA A 180 12.66 -9.47 4.77
CA ALA A 180 11.68 -9.88 5.81
C ALA A 180 10.62 -10.92 5.34
N GLY A 181 10.99 -11.79 4.38
CA GLY A 181 10.09 -12.77 3.79
C GLY A 181 8.95 -12.19 2.95
N VAL A 182 9.02 -10.93 2.54
CA VAL A 182 8.03 -10.31 1.66
C VAL A 182 8.26 -10.75 0.21
N PRO A 183 7.19 -11.02 -0.57
CA PRO A 183 7.31 -11.46 -1.94
C PRO A 183 7.49 -10.26 -2.91
N VAL A 184 8.15 -9.19 -2.47
CA VAL A 184 8.38 -7.97 -3.25
C VAL A 184 9.88 -7.82 -3.48
N THR A 185 10.28 -7.66 -4.74
CA THR A 185 11.67 -7.43 -5.11
C THR A 185 11.85 -5.96 -5.41
N VAL A 186 12.83 -5.31 -4.77
CA VAL A 186 13.18 -3.93 -5.07
C VAL A 186 14.65 -3.87 -5.44
N ILE A 187 14.94 -3.28 -6.59
CA ILE A 187 16.30 -3.04 -7.05
C ILE A 187 16.49 -1.57 -7.35
N ARG A 188 17.73 -1.09 -7.19
CA ARG A 188 18.09 0.25 -7.63
C ARG A 188 18.21 0.26 -9.15
N LYS A 189 17.69 1.30 -9.79
CA LYS A 189 17.96 1.54 -11.22
C LYS A 189 19.48 1.71 -11.41
N GLN A 190 20.07 0.92 -12.30
CA GLN A 190 21.35 1.25 -12.89
C GLN A 190 21.07 2.26 -14.00
N ASN A 191 21.48 3.51 -13.78
CA ASN A 191 21.54 4.49 -14.87
C ASN A 191 22.74 4.22 -15.75
#